data_AF-A0A8B6G799-F1
#
_entry.id   AF-A0A8B6G799-F1
#
_cell.length_a   1.000
_cell.length_b   1.000
_cell.length_c   1.000
_cell.angle_alpha   90.00
_cell.angle_beta   90.00
_cell.angle_gamma   90.00
#
_symmetry.space_group_name_H-M   'P 1'
#
loop_
_entity.id
_entity.type
_entity.pdbx_description
1 polymer ?
#
loop_
_entity_poly.entity_id
_entity_poly.type
_entity_poly.pdbx_seq_one_letter_code
_entity_poly.pdbx_strand_id
1 'polypeptide(L)' 'CCKDHDDCYGHVAECWPKIWPYSYELQNGTVKCQDSPSSCKGRICMCDKVFVDCLNNNKYNNHDI' A
#
# COMPACT_ATOMS: atom_id res chain seq x y z
N CYS A 1 -7.42 -7.91 2.28
CA CYS A 1 -6.71 -6.65 2.61
C CYS A 1 -5.34 -6.93 3.21
N CYS A 2 -5.23 -7.27 4.51
CA CYS A 2 -3.92 -7.41 5.16
C CYS A 2 -3.08 -8.54 4.55
N LYS A 3 -3.67 -9.72 4.33
CA LYS A 3 -2.96 -10.84 3.68
C LYS A 3 -2.40 -10.46 2.29
N ASP A 4 -3.22 -9.82 1.45
CA ASP A 4 -2.79 -9.40 0.11
C ASP A 4 -1.71 -8.32 0.17
N HIS A 5 -1.76 -7.45 1.18
CA HIS A 5 -0.73 -6.45 1.45
C HIS A 5 0.59 -7.09 1.88
N ASP A 6 0.56 -8.05 2.79
CA ASP A 6 1.73 -8.83 3.20
C ASP A 6 2.34 -9.59 2.02
N ASP A 7 1.50 -10.24 1.20
CA ASP A 7 1.93 -10.94 0.00
C ASP A 7 2.55 -9.95 -1.01
N CYS A 8 1.97 -8.74 -1.17
CA CYS A 8 2.54 -7.68 -2.01
C CYS A 8 3.92 -7.21 -1.50
N TYR A 9 4.05 -6.97 -0.20
CA TYR A 9 5.33 -6.62 0.45
C TYR A 9 6.36 -7.74 0.32
N GLY A 10 5.93 -9.01 0.34
CA GLY A 10 6.78 -10.17 0.07
C GLY A 10 7.37 -10.14 -1.34
N HIS A 11 6.59 -9.77 -2.35
CA HIS A 11 7.06 -9.66 -3.73
C HIS A 11 8.04 -8.50 -3.98
N VAL A 12 8.05 -7.50 -3.11
CA VAL A 12 8.95 -6.32 -3.20
C VAL A 12 9.91 -6.24 -2.02
N ALA A 13 10.19 -7.36 -1.35
CA ALA A 13 11.00 -7.41 -0.15
C ALA A 13 12.41 -6.83 -0.35
N GLU A 14 12.96 -6.93 -1.56
CA GLU A 14 14.25 -6.35 -1.95
C GLU A 14 14.27 -4.82 -1.88
N CYS A 15 13.10 -4.18 -1.88
CA CYS A 15 12.93 -2.74 -1.75
C CYS A 15 12.80 -2.26 -0.30
N TRP A 16 12.85 -3.17 0.68
CA TRP A 16 12.70 -2.88 2.11
C TRP A 16 11.42 -2.06 2.41
N PRO A 17 10.24 -2.58 2.05
CA PRO A 17 8.97 -1.85 2.08
C PRO A 17 8.57 -1.34 3.47
N LYS A 18 9.14 -1.90 4.53
CA LYS A 18 8.89 -1.51 5.93
C LYS A 18 9.61 -0.23 6.35
N ILE A 19 10.65 0.19 5.63
CA ILE A 19 11.51 1.31 6.03
C ILE A 19 11.74 2.34 4.92
N TRP A 20 11.46 1.98 3.66
CA TRP A 20 11.79 2.84 2.53
C TRP A 20 10.70 3.89 2.28
N PRO A 21 11.02 5.20 2.34
CA PRO A 21 10.03 6.25 2.11
C PRO A 21 9.70 6.40 0.63
N TYR A 22 8.44 6.73 0.33
CA TYR A 22 7.95 7.03 -1.01
C TYR A 22 7.08 8.30 -1.00
N SER A 23 6.81 8.85 -2.18
CA SER A 23 6.00 10.05 -2.37
C SER A 23 4.60 9.70 -2.88
N TYR A 24 3.59 10.25 -2.21
CA TYR A 24 2.18 10.10 -2.58
C TYR A 24 1.41 11.41 -2.41
N GLU A 25 0.27 11.51 -3.07
CA GLU A 25 -0.71 12.56 -2.87
C GLU A 25 -2.08 11.94 -2.57
N LEU A 26 -2.93 12.70 -1.86
CA LEU A 26 -4.35 12.39 -1.71
C LEU A 26 -5.15 13.26 -2.68
N GLN A 27 -5.85 12.62 -3.61
CA GLN A 27 -6.73 13.29 -4.56
C GLN A 27 -8.14 12.68 -4.43
N ASN A 28 -9.11 13.50 -4.01
CA ASN A 28 -10.52 13.08 -3.83
C ASN A 28 -10.66 11.82 -2.96
N GLY A 29 -9.92 11.74 -1.85
CA GLY A 29 -9.95 10.59 -0.93
C GLY A 29 -9.22 9.33 -1.44
N THR A 30 -8.57 9.41 -2.60
CA THR A 30 -7.82 8.30 -3.20
C THR A 30 -6.32 8.61 -3.17
N VAL A 31 -5.50 7.60 -2.87
CA VAL A 31 -4.03 7.72 -2.94
C VAL A 31 -3.57 7.71 -4.41
N LYS A 32 -2.68 8.64 -4.75
CA LYS A 32 -1.94 8.68 -6.02
C LYS A 32 -0.43 8.60 -5.77
N CYS A 33 0.20 7.55 -6.28
CA CYS A 33 1.65 7.36 -6.20
C CYS A 33 2.38 8.29 -7.17
N GLN A 34 3.41 9.00 -6.68
CA GLN A 34 4.16 9.98 -7.48
C GLN A 34 5.44 9.40 -8.07
N ASP A 35 6.03 8.40 -7.41
CA ASP A 35 7.22 7.72 -7.91
C ASP A 35 6.91 6.80 -9.10
N SER A 36 7.91 6.56 -9.96
CA SER A 36 7.78 5.64 -11.11
C SER A 36 7.28 4.27 -10.65
N PRO A 37 6.27 3.65 -11.30
CA PRO A 37 5.75 2.33 -10.96
C PRO A 37 6.82 1.21 -10.97
N SER A 38 7.86 1.37 -11.78
CA SER A 38 8.97 0.41 -11.85
C SER A 38 10.04 0.61 -10.77
N SER A 39 10.02 1.74 -10.05
CA SER A 39 10.94 2.00 -8.94
C SER A 39 10.49 1.29 -7.66
N CYS A 40 11.42 1.04 -6.74
CA CYS A 40 11.07 0.50 -5.43
C CYS A 40 10.01 1.35 -4.72
N LYS A 41 10.17 2.68 -4.70
CA LYS A 41 9.20 3.59 -4.09
C LYS A 41 7.81 3.48 -4.70
N GLY A 42 7.73 3.43 -6.03
CA GLY A 42 6.45 3.27 -6.73
C GLY A 42 5.79 1.93 -6.45
N ARG A 43 6.54 0.83 -6.47
CA ARG A 43 6.00 -0.50 -6.14
C ARG A 43 5.47 -0.58 -4.71
N ILE A 44 6.21 -0.05 -3.73
CA ILE A 44 5.77 0.01 -2.33
C ILE A 44 4.48 0.83 -2.21
N CYS A 45 4.47 2.04 -2.80
CA CYS A 45 3.28 2.90 -2.78
C CYS A 45 2.06 2.21 -3.41
N MET A 46 2.24 1.44 -4.49
CA MET A 46 1.16 0.69 -5.11
C MET A 46 0.59 -0.39 -4.20
N CYS A 47 1.43 -1.13 -3.45
CA CYS A 47 0.96 -2.06 -2.44
C CYS A 47 0.09 -1.36 -1.39
N ASP A 48 0.56 -0.23 -0.86
CA ASP A 48 -0.15 0.53 0.18
C ASP A 48 -1.43 1.18 -0.34
N LYS A 49 -1.42 1.68 -1.59
CA LYS A 49 -2.62 2.20 -2.25
C LYS A 49 -3.72 1.13 -2.32
N VAL A 50 -3.39 -0.06 -2.81
CA VAL A 50 -4.35 -1.17 -2.94
C VAL A 50 -4.86 -1.58 -1.55
N PHE A 51 -4.00 -1.57 -0.54
CA PHE A 51 -4.38 -1.86 0.84
C PHE A 51 -5.38 -0.83 1.38
N VAL A 52 -5.11 0.48 1.23
CA VAL A 52 -6.02 1.56 1.65
C VAL A 52 -7.36 1.48 0.92
N ASP A 53 -7.34 1.27 -0.40
CA ASP A 53 -8.54 1.11 -1.20
C ASP A 53 -9.35 -0.13 -0.74
N CYS A 54 -8.69 -1.22 -0.36
CA CYS A 54 -9.34 -2.40 0.23
C CYS A 54 -9.98 -2.09 1.59
N LEU A 55 -9.26 -1.42 2.50
CA LEU A 55 -9.80 -1.05 3.81
C LEU A 55 -11.03 -0.15 3.72
N ASN A 56 -11.01 0.85 2.82
CA ASN A 56 -12.15 1.76 2.61
C ASN A 56 -13.42 1.05 2.13
N ASN A 57 -13.27 -0.09 1.45
CA ASN A 57 -14.40 -0.89 0.95
C ASN A 57 -14.88 -1.96 1.94
N ASN A 58 -14.22 -2.12 3.08
CA ASN A 58 -14.55 -3.14 4.07
C ASN A 58 -15.01 -2.52 5.39
N LYS A 59 -15.81 -3.28 6.15
CA LYS A 59 -16.28 -2.87 7.48
C LYS A 59 -15.29 -3.30 8.55
N TYR A 60 -15.14 -2.46 9.55
CA TYR A 60 -14.39 -2.81 10.74
C TYR A 60 -15.21 -3.75 11.65
N ASN A 61 -14.56 -4.78 12.17
CA ASN A 61 -15.14 -5.72 13.14
C ASN A 61 -14.35 -5.63 14.45
N ASN A 62 -14.98 -5.15 15.52
CA ASN A 62 -14.32 -4.92 16.81
C ASN A 62 -13.88 -6.22 17.52
N HIS A 63 -14.31 -7.39 17.07
CA HIS A 63 -13.91 -8.68 17.65
C HIS A 63 -12.61 -9.23 17.07
N ASP A 64 -12.05 -8.61 16.02
CA ASP A 64 -10.83 -9.07 15.34
C ASP A 64 -9.57 -8.32 15.85
N ILE A 65 -9.66 -7.66 17.01
CA ILE A 65 -8.57 -6.91 17.69
C ILE A 65 -7.92 -7.78 18.76
#